data_AF-A0A539DFS8-F1
#
_entry.id   AF-A0A539DFS8-F1
#
_cell.length_a   1.000
_cell.length_b   1.000
_cell.length_c   1.000
_cell.angle_alpha   90.00
_cell.angle_beta   90.00
_cell.angle_gamma   90.00
#
_symmetry.space_group_name_H-M   'P 1'
#
loop_
_entity.id
_entity.type
_entity.pdbx_description
1 polymer ?
#
loop_
_entity_poly.entity_id
_entity_poly.type
_entity_poly.pdbx_seq_one_letter_code
_entity_poly.pdbx_strand_id
1 'polypeptide(L)'
;MGPALTARRRLLKFFWIAGVAAVATVAVSLAWTAIGGGPLGLHGLIALSLGVMGTVAMTWALMALAFKSSREGWDDRPDDPDKP
;
A
#
# COMPACT_ATOMS: atom_id res chain seq x y z
N MET A 1 5.73 -26.45 2.35
CA MET A 1 5.85 -25.41 3.39
C MET A 1 4.59 -25.45 4.25
N GLY A 2 4.70 -25.53 5.59
CA GLY A 2 3.52 -25.69 6.47
C GLY A 2 2.61 -24.45 6.52
N PRO A 3 1.28 -24.63 6.72
CA PRO A 3 0.28 -23.55 6.69
C PRO A 3 0.49 -22.46 7.77
N ALA A 4 1.13 -22.80 8.88
CA ALA A 4 1.44 -21.84 9.95
C ALA A 4 2.47 -20.79 9.51
N LEU A 5 3.46 -21.17 8.68
CA LEU A 5 4.52 -20.26 8.22
C LEU A 5 3.99 -19.23 7.19
N THR A 6 3.05 -19.64 6.34
CA THR A 6 2.39 -18.75 5.38
C THR A 6 1.41 -17.80 6.07
N ALA A 7 0.67 -18.26 7.09
CA ALA A 7 -0.16 -17.39 7.92
C ALA A 7 0.67 -16.33 8.66
N ARG A 8 1.77 -16.73 9.30
CA ARG A 8 2.69 -15.79 9.97
C ARG A 8 3.26 -14.73 9.02
N ARG A 9 3.73 -15.14 7.84
CA ARG A 9 4.23 -14.20 6.83
C ARG A 9 3.17 -13.20 6.36
N ARG A 10 1.92 -13.65 6.19
CA ARG A 10 0.81 -12.76 5.82
C ARG A 10 0.48 -11.77 6.93
N LEU A 11 0.44 -12.21 8.19
CA LEU A 11 0.24 -11.34 9.34
C LEU A 11 1.33 -10.27 9.46
N LEU A 12 2.61 -10.65 9.31
CA LEU A 12 3.70 -9.68 9.35
C LEU A 12 3.58 -8.61 8.27
N LYS A 13 3.18 -8.98 7.05
CA LYS A 13 2.92 -8.01 5.98
C LYS A 13 1.76 -7.07 6.32
N PHE A 14 0.68 -7.62 6.89
CA PHE A 14 -0.45 -6.81 7.33
C PHE A 14 -0.04 -5.79 8.40
N PHE A 15 0.70 -6.21 9.44
CA PHE A 15 1.21 -5.30 10.46
C PHE A 15 2.16 -4.25 9.89
N TRP A 16 3.00 -4.60 8.92
CA TRP A 16 3.84 -3.64 8.21
C TRP A 16 3.02 -2.58 7.47
N ILE A 17 2.02 -3.00 6.71
CA ILE A 17 1.12 -2.10 5.98
C ILE A 17 0.36 -1.19 6.95
N ALA A 18 -0.18 -1.75 8.03
CA ALA A 18 -0.87 -0.99 9.07
C ALA A 18 0.06 0.02 9.75
N GLY A 19 1.31 -0.36 10.02
CA GLY A 19 2.33 0.53 10.59
C GLY A 19 2.66 1.70 9.66
N VAL A 20 2.88 1.44 8.37
CA VAL A 20 3.12 2.50 7.37
C VAL A 20 1.91 3.43 7.26
N ALA A 21 0.69 2.88 7.23
CA ALA A 21 -0.53 3.67 7.19
C ALA A 21 -0.72 4.54 8.44
N ALA A 22 -0.38 4.03 9.62
CA ALA A 22 -0.43 4.80 10.86
C ALA A 22 0.56 5.98 10.83
N VAL A 23 1.81 5.73 10.42
CA VAL A 23 2.83 6.79 10.29
C VAL A 23 2.41 7.85 9.27
N ALA A 24 1.90 7.43 8.12
CA ALA A 24 1.40 8.35 7.09
C ALA A 24 0.21 9.18 7.60
N THR A 25 -0.72 8.57 8.35
CA THR A 25 -1.86 9.28 8.96
C THR A 25 -1.39 10.37 9.92
N VAL A 26 -0.41 10.07 10.77
CA VAL A 26 0.19 11.06 11.67
C VAL A 26 0.88 12.17 10.87
N ALA A 27 1.69 11.83 9.87
CA ALA A 27 2.40 12.80 9.04
C ALA A 27 1.43 13.76 8.32
N VAL A 28 0.36 13.24 7.73
CA VAL A 28 -0.66 14.06 7.06
C VAL A 28 -1.45 14.90 8.07
N SER A 29 -1.74 14.37 9.26
CA SER A 29 -2.39 15.15 10.33
C SER A 29 -1.51 16.32 10.78
N LEU A 30 -0.21 16.10 10.95
CA LEU A 30 0.74 17.16 11.30
C LEU A 30 0.84 18.20 10.18
N ALA A 31 0.92 17.77 8.92
CA ALA A 31 0.94 18.65 7.77
C ALA A 31 -0.34 19.52 7.69
N TRP A 32 -1.51 18.93 7.94
CA TRP A 32 -2.79 19.64 8.02
C TRP A 32 -2.75 20.73 9.09
N THR A 33 -2.23 20.41 10.27
CA THR A 33 -2.12 21.38 11.37
C THR A 33 -1.12 22.49 11.04
N ALA A 34 -0.02 22.16 10.37
CA ALA A 34 1.03 23.11 9.98
C ALA A 34 0.56 24.15 8.95
N ILE A 35 -0.42 23.82 8.10
CA ILE A 35 -1.01 24.76 7.13
C ILE A 35 -2.16 25.60 7.71
N GLY A 36 -2.35 25.58 9.04
CA GLY A 36 -3.44 26.30 9.71
C GLY A 36 -4.78 25.55 9.68
N GLY A 37 -4.77 24.25 9.36
CA GLY A 37 -5.95 23.42 9.43
C GLY A 37 -6.49 23.33 10.86
N GLY A 38 -7.81 23.53 11.02
CA GLY A 38 -8.48 23.44 12.31
C GLY A 38 -8.43 22.02 12.92
N PRO A 39 -8.87 21.84 14.17
CA PRO A 39 -8.81 20.57 14.87
C PRO A 39 -9.47 19.43 14.07
N LEU A 40 -8.72 18.35 13.81
CA LEU A 40 -9.28 17.14 13.21
C LEU A 40 -10.16 16.44 14.24
N GLY A 41 -11.48 16.65 14.13
CA GLY A 41 -12.45 15.88 14.90
C GLY A 41 -12.42 14.39 14.55
N LEU A 42 -13.12 13.58 15.34
CA LEU A 42 -13.13 12.11 15.19
C LEU A 42 -13.44 11.66 13.75
N HIS A 43 -14.43 12.27 13.11
CA HIS A 43 -14.79 11.97 11.72
C HIS A 43 -13.65 12.28 10.73
N GLY A 44 -12.91 13.37 10.95
CA GLY A 44 -11.77 13.75 10.11
C GLY A 44 -10.62 12.75 10.23
N LEU A 45 -10.35 12.26 11.46
CA LEU A 45 -9.36 11.22 11.68
C LEU A 45 -9.76 9.87 11.07
N ILE A 46 -11.04 9.48 11.17
CA ILE A 46 -11.55 8.27 10.53
C ILE A 46 -11.45 8.38 9.00
N ALA A 47 -11.90 9.49 8.42
CA ALA A 47 -11.81 9.70 6.98
C ALA A 47 -10.36 9.71 6.47
N LEU A 48 -9.47 10.40 7.18
CA LEU A 48 -8.05 10.48 6.85
C LEU A 48 -7.40 9.09 6.91
N SER A 49 -7.59 8.36 8.00
CA SER A 49 -7.01 7.03 8.18
C SER A 49 -7.52 6.03 7.13
N LEU A 50 -8.83 6.04 6.83
CA LEU A 50 -9.40 5.21 5.77
C LEU A 50 -8.83 5.57 4.39
N GLY A 51 -8.70 6.86 4.09
CA GLY A 51 -8.09 7.33 2.85
C GLY A 51 -6.64 6.84 2.71
N VAL A 52 -5.83 7.05 3.76
CA VAL A 52 -4.43 6.61 3.80
C VAL A 52 -4.30 5.10 3.64
N MET A 53 -5.09 4.32 4.39
CA MET A 53 -5.08 2.85 4.26
C MET A 53 -5.49 2.41 2.86
N GLY A 54 -6.53 3.03 2.29
CA GLY A 54 -6.99 2.76 0.93
C GLY A 54 -5.91 3.00 -0.11
N THR A 55 -5.20 4.14 -0.03
CA THR A 55 -4.10 4.47 -0.93
C THR A 55 -2.94 3.47 -0.80
N VAL A 56 -2.50 3.16 0.42
CA VAL A 56 -1.40 2.20 0.65
C VAL A 56 -1.78 0.82 0.11
N ALA A 57 -3.00 0.34 0.39
CA ALA A 57 -3.49 -0.93 -0.11
C ALA A 57 -3.56 -0.95 -1.64
N MET A 58 -4.02 0.14 -2.25
CA MET A 58 -4.07 0.30 -3.71
C MET A 58 -2.69 0.24 -4.33
N THR A 59 -1.72 1.02 -3.84
CA THR A 59 -0.33 1.00 -4.33
C THR A 59 0.28 -0.39 -4.20
N TRP A 60 0.04 -1.06 -3.07
CA TRP A 60 0.52 -2.42 -2.88
C TRP A 60 -0.09 -3.41 -3.87
N ALA A 61 -1.40 -3.33 -4.12
CA ALA A 61 -2.09 -4.17 -5.09
C ALA A 61 -1.55 -3.94 -6.50
N LEU A 62 -1.38 -2.69 -6.91
CA LEU A 62 -0.80 -2.33 -8.22
C LEU A 62 0.62 -2.88 -8.36
N MET A 63 1.47 -2.73 -7.33
CA MET A 63 2.83 -3.25 -7.36
C MET A 63 2.85 -4.79 -7.42
N ALA A 64 1.94 -5.46 -6.70
CA ALA A 64 1.80 -6.90 -6.76
C ALA A 64 1.37 -7.38 -8.17
N LEU A 65 0.47 -6.64 -8.82
CA LEU A 65 0.08 -6.91 -10.20
C LEU A 65 1.23 -6.66 -11.18
N ALA A 66 2.00 -5.59 -11.01
CA ALA A 66 3.18 -5.33 -11.84
C ALA A 66 4.19 -6.49 -11.79
N PHE A 67 4.49 -7.01 -10.59
CA PHE A 67 5.36 -8.18 -10.46
C PHE A 67 4.74 -9.48 -10.97
N LYS A 68 3.41 -9.59 -10.95
CA LYS A 68 2.73 -10.75 -11.57
C LYS A 68 2.84 -10.66 -13.09
N SER A 69 2.57 -9.49 -13.65
CA SER A 69 2.66 -9.19 -15.09
C SER A 69 4.03 -9.55 -15.65
N SER A 70 5.10 -9.10 -14.97
CA SER A 70 6.47 -9.39 -15.41
C SER A 70 6.86 -10.87 -15.31
N ARG A 71 6.27 -11.64 -14.38
CA ARG A 71 6.53 -13.09 -14.26
C ARG A 71 5.79 -13.92 -15.29
N GLU A 72 4.61 -13.47 -15.67
CA GLU A 72 3.76 -14.16 -16.65
C GLU A 72 4.07 -13.71 -18.09
N GLY A 73 5.02 -12.79 -18.29
CA GLY A 73 5.45 -12.32 -19.62
C GLY A 73 4.43 -11.40 -20.30
N TRP A 74 3.39 -10.92 -19.60
CA TRP A 74 2.44 -9.95 -20.14
C TRP A 74 3.07 -8.59 -20.43
N ASP A 75 4.20 -8.31 -19.79
CA ASP A 75 4.98 -7.08 -19.98
C ASP A 75 6.10 -7.26 -21.04
N ASP A 76 6.26 -8.47 -21.60
CA ASP A 76 7.21 -8.71 -22.69
C ASP A 76 6.70 -8.05 -23.97
N ARG A 77 7.56 -7.33 -24.70
CA ARG A 77 7.18 -6.75 -25.99
C ARG A 77 6.97 -7.89 -27.01
N PRO A 78 5.85 -7.89 -27.76
CA PRO A 78 5.64 -8.84 -28.85
C PRO A 78 6.70 -8.74 -29.95
N ASP A 79 7.25 -7.54 -30.16
CA ASP A 79 8.19 -7.21 -31.23
C ASP A 79 9.63 -7.08 -30.72
N ASP A 80 10.06 -7.96 -29.81
CA ASP A 80 11.46 -8.01 -29.38
C ASP A 80 12.30 -8.68 -30.50
N PRO A 81 13.15 -7.93 -31.25
CA PRO A 81 13.91 -8.46 -32.38
C PRO A 81 14.98 -9.48 -31.96
N ASP A 82 15.23 -9.61 -30.65
CA ASP A 82 16.20 -10.53 -30.07
C ASP A 82 15.55 -11.83 -29.53
N LYS A 83 14.22 -11.96 -29.61
CA LYS A 83 13.46 -13.19 -29.29
C LYS A 83 13.28 -14.02 -30.58
N PRO A 84 13.69 -15.30 -30.63
CA PRO A 84 13.65 -16.13 -31.84
C PRO A 84 12.23 -16.42 -32.35
#